data_AF-A0A961LUQ2-F1
#
_entry.id   AF-A0A961LUQ2-F1
#
_cell.length_a   1.000
_cell.length_b   1.000
_cell.length_c   1.000
_cell.angle_alpha   90.00
_cell.angle_beta   90.00
_cell.angle_gamma   90.00
#
_symmetry.space_group_name_H-M   'P 1'
#
loop_
_entity.id
_entity.type
_entity.pdbx_description
1 polymer ?
#
loop_
_entity_poly.entity_id
_entity_poly.type
_entity_poly.pdbx_seq_one_letter_code
_entity_poly.pdbx_strand_id
1 'polypeptide(L)'
;MRSICRWLVRLFALAYLLALALLVVGTFGLFGQESDPLSGIFLVPLGLPWNRWVDLLPDGLAMWGAVLAPLLNLIILGLLCRLSGGNRR
;
A
#
# COMPACT_ATOMS: atom_id res chain seq x y z
N MET A 1 -5.88 2.71 -23.27
CA MET A 1 -6.14 1.93 -22.03
C MET A 1 -4.90 1.26 -21.44
N ARG A 2 -4.08 0.50 -22.19
CA ARG A 2 -2.86 -0.16 -21.64
C ARG A 2 -1.86 0.81 -20.98
N SER A 3 -1.59 1.98 -21.58
CA SER A 3 -0.65 2.96 -21.00
C SER A 3 -1.18 3.59 -19.71
N ILE A 4 -2.47 3.94 -19.63
CA ILE A 4 -3.09 4.49 -18.41
C ILE A 4 -3.05 3.47 -17.29
N CYS A 5 -3.43 2.22 -17.55
CA CYS A 5 -3.37 1.14 -16.55
C CYS A 5 -1.94 0.94 -16.02
N ARG A 6 -0.94 0.95 -16.92
CA ARG A 6 0.47 0.82 -16.54
C ARG A 6 0.95 2.02 -15.72
N TRP A 7 0.52 3.23 -16.06
CA TRP A 7 0.83 4.44 -15.30
C TRP A 7 0.19 4.42 -13.90
N LEU A 8 -1.09 4.06 -13.79
CA LEU A 8 -1.80 3.94 -12.51
C LEU A 8 -1.13 2.92 -11.59
N VAL A 9 -0.81 1.72 -12.10
CA VAL A 9 -0.09 0.68 -11.31
C VAL A 9 1.27 1.18 -10.84
N ARG A 10 2.03 1.86 -11.72
CA ARG A 10 3.35 2.42 -11.35
C ARG A 10 3.24 3.52 -10.30
N LEU A 11 2.29 4.44 -10.47
CA LEU A 11 2.09 5.54 -9.54
C LEU A 11 1.66 5.02 -8.16
N PHE A 12 0.72 4.07 -8.14
CA PHE A 12 0.27 3.43 -6.89
C PHE A 12 1.42 2.65 -6.22
N ALA A 13 2.17 1.87 -6.99
CA ALA A 13 3.32 1.13 -6.46
C ALA A 13 4.39 2.08 -5.89
N LEU A 14 4.68 3.19 -6.57
CA LEU A 14 5.62 4.19 -6.08
C LEU A 14 5.13 4.84 -4.79
N ALA A 15 3.86 5.24 -4.72
CA ALA A 15 3.26 5.80 -3.51
C ALA A 15 3.29 4.81 -2.34
N TYR A 16 3.01 3.53 -2.61
CA TYR A 16 3.09 2.48 -1.60
C TYR A 16 4.52 2.23 -1.10
N LEU A 17 5.51 2.18 -2.00
CA LEU A 17 6.92 2.03 -1.62
C LEU A 17 7.41 3.23 -0.79
N LEU A 18 7.01 4.45 -1.14
CA LEU A 18 7.33 5.64 -0.37
C LEU A 18 6.70 5.59 1.03
N ALA A 19 5.44 5.17 1.13
CA ALA A 19 4.77 5.01 2.42
C ALA A 19 5.46 3.95 3.30
N LEU A 20 5.90 2.82 2.72
CA LEU A 20 6.68 1.81 3.44
C LEU A 20 8.05 2.35 3.89
N ALA A 21 8.73 3.10 3.03
CA ALA A 21 10.00 3.72 3.39
C ALA A 21 9.81 4.70 4.55
N LEU A 22 8.78 5.54 4.52
CA LEU A 22 8.44 6.44 5.63
C LEU A 22 8.09 5.69 6.91
N LEU A 23 7.34 4.58 6.82
CA LEU A 23 7.05 3.73 7.98
C LEU A 23 8.35 3.20 8.60
N VAL A 24 9.27 2.65 7.79
CA VAL A 24 10.54 2.11 8.30
C VAL A 24 11.40 3.23 8.90
N VAL A 25 11.51 4.36 8.21
CA VAL A 25 12.30 5.51 8.70
C VAL A 25 11.74 6.05 10.01
N GLY A 26 10.42 6.27 10.09
CA GLY A 26 9.76 6.76 11.29
C GLY A 26 9.75 5.74 12.44
N THR A 27 9.61 4.45 12.15
CA THR A 27 9.60 3.41 13.20
C THR A 27 10.99 3.25 13.83
N PHE A 28 12.04 3.19 13.01
CA PHE A 28 13.41 2.94 13.48
C PHE A 28 14.19 4.23 13.79
N GLY A 29 13.61 5.42 13.62
CA GLY A 29 14.30 6.69 13.83
C GLY A 29 15.51 6.87 12.92
N LEU A 30 15.43 6.34 11.69
CA LEU A 30 16.54 6.42 10.74
C LEU A 30 16.79 7.89 10.37
N PHE A 31 18.04 8.22 10.04
CA PHE A 31 18.50 9.57 9.67
C PHE A 31 18.48 10.60 10.82
N GLY A 32 18.52 10.14 12.09
CA GLY A 32 18.59 11.04 13.25
C GLY A 32 17.24 11.69 13.59
N GLN A 33 16.14 11.15 13.06
CA GLN A 33 14.79 11.57 13.37
C GLN A 33 14.27 10.83 14.61
N GLU A 34 13.49 11.50 15.46
CA GLU A 34 12.79 10.84 16.56
C GLU A 34 11.78 9.82 16.03
N SER A 35 11.63 8.68 16.71
CA SER A 35 10.69 7.65 16.31
C SER A 35 9.27 8.22 16.27
N ASP A 36 8.69 8.28 15.07
CA ASP A 36 7.36 8.84 14.84
C ASP A 36 6.33 7.69 14.66
N PRO A 37 5.49 7.43 15.67
CA PRO A 37 4.46 6.40 15.59
C PRO A 37 3.36 6.71 14.55
N LEU A 38 3.23 7.96 14.08
CA LEU A 38 2.26 8.35 13.05
C LEU A 38 2.75 8.12 11.62
N SER A 39 4.00 7.67 11.42
CA SER A 39 4.54 7.33 10.10
C SER A 39 3.71 6.29 9.32
N GLY A 40 2.93 5.46 10.02
CA GLY A 40 2.00 4.51 9.39
C GLY A 40 0.75 5.12 8.75
N ILE A 41 0.45 6.41 9.00
CA ILE A 41 -0.78 7.04 8.51
C ILE A 41 -0.85 7.11 6.97
N PHE A 42 0.30 7.11 6.29
CA PHE A 42 0.38 7.13 4.83
C PHE A 42 -0.11 5.82 4.18
N LEU A 43 -0.09 4.70 4.92
CA LEU A 43 -0.62 3.42 4.45
C LEU A 43 -2.15 3.37 4.53
N VAL A 44 -2.77 4.14 5.42
CA VAL A 44 -4.22 4.16 5.64
C VAL A 44 -5.01 4.50 4.37
N PRO A 45 -4.79 5.65 3.69
CA PRO A 45 -5.56 5.99 2.50
C PRO A 45 -5.28 5.03 1.33
N LEU A 46 -4.05 4.51 1.23
CA LEU A 46 -3.67 3.55 0.20
C LEU A 46 -4.30 2.17 0.43
N GLY A 47 -4.58 1.80 1.68
CA GLY A 47 -5.15 0.51 2.06
C GLY A 47 -6.67 0.46 2.13
N LEU A 48 -7.37 1.59 1.95
CA LEU A 48 -8.84 1.59 1.93
C LEU A 48 -9.39 0.75 0.76
N PRO A 49 -10.54 0.09 0.93
CA PRO A 49 -11.35 -0.01 2.15
C PRO A 49 -10.84 -1.07 3.14
N TRP A 50 -9.91 -1.94 2.73
CA TRP A 50 -9.43 -3.10 3.49
C TRP A 50 -8.84 -2.72 4.85
N ASN A 51 -8.26 -1.52 4.96
CA ASN A 51 -7.74 -1.01 6.23
C ASN A 51 -8.80 -0.92 7.34
N ARG A 52 -10.10 -0.83 6.99
CA ARG A 52 -11.20 -0.85 7.98
C ARG A 52 -11.39 -2.19 8.67
N TRP A 53 -10.82 -3.27 8.13
CA TRP A 53 -10.85 -4.58 8.77
C TRP A 53 -9.61 -4.86 9.61
N VAL A 54 -8.62 -3.96 9.59
CA VAL A 54 -7.41 -4.09 10.41
C VAL A 54 -7.75 -4.05 11.90
N ASP A 55 -8.72 -3.24 12.29
CA ASP A 55 -9.20 -3.14 13.69
C ASP A 55 -9.87 -4.43 14.20
N LEU A 56 -10.20 -5.38 13.31
CA LEU A 56 -10.74 -6.70 13.68
C LEU A 56 -9.64 -7.75 13.90
N LEU A 57 -8.39 -7.45 13.56
CA LEU A 57 -7.26 -8.36 13.76
C LEU A 57 -6.71 -8.24 15.19
N PRO A 58 -6.13 -9.32 15.74
CA PRO A 58 -5.34 -9.23 16.98
C PRO A 58 -4.21 -8.21 16.87
N ASP A 59 -3.84 -7.56 17.98
CA ASP A 59 -2.86 -6.46 18.00
C ASP A 59 -1.53 -6.80 17.30
N GLY A 60 -1.05 -8.04 17.43
CA GLY A 60 0.18 -8.50 16.77
C GLY A 60 0.08 -8.64 15.24
N LEU A 61 -1.14 -8.76 14.70
CA LEU A 61 -1.42 -8.86 13.26
C LEU A 61 -1.94 -7.55 12.66
N ALA A 62 -2.37 -6.59 13.47
CA ALA A 62 -2.89 -5.32 12.99
C ALA A 62 -1.86 -4.56 12.13
N MET A 63 -0.59 -4.54 12.55
CA MET A 63 0.50 -3.92 11.78
C MET A 63 0.66 -4.59 10.40
N TRP A 64 0.65 -5.93 10.35
CA TRP A 64 0.73 -6.67 9.10
C TRP A 64 -0.50 -6.44 8.22
N GLY A 65 -1.68 -6.36 8.82
CA GLY A 65 -2.93 -6.02 8.13
C GLY A 65 -2.86 -4.65 7.45
N ALA A 66 -2.36 -3.62 8.15
CA ALA A 66 -2.18 -2.28 7.61
C ALA A 66 -1.16 -2.23 6.46
N VAL A 67 -0.09 -3.04 6.53
CA VAL A 67 0.91 -3.16 5.46
C VAL A 67 0.35 -3.92 4.25
N LEU A 68 -0.46 -4.96 4.46
CA LEU A 68 -1.02 -5.80 3.40
C LEU A 68 -2.24 -5.17 2.70
N ALA A 69 -2.99 -4.30 3.37
CA ALA A 69 -4.15 -3.62 2.81
C ALA A 69 -3.85 -2.87 1.48
N PRO A 70 -2.84 -1.98 1.39
CA PRO A 70 -2.47 -1.34 0.12
C PRO A 70 -1.87 -2.33 -0.89
N LEU A 71 -1.21 -3.40 -0.44
CA LEU A 71 -0.70 -4.44 -1.33
C LEU A 71 -1.85 -5.15 -2.07
N LEU A 72 -2.97 -5.42 -1.38
CA LEU A 72 -4.18 -5.99 -2.00
C LEU A 72 -4.72 -5.09 -3.11
N ASN A 73 -4.78 -3.77 -2.89
CA ASN A 73 -5.19 -2.82 -3.93
C ASN A 73 -4.27 -2.86 -5.16
N LEU A 74 -2.95 -2.92 -4.95
CA LEU A 74 -1.98 -3.02 -6.04
C LEU A 74 -2.14 -4.33 -6.83
N ILE A 75 -2.39 -5.45 -6.14
CA ILE A 75 -2.64 -6.76 -6.76
C ILE A 75 -3.92 -6.73 -7.60
N ILE A 76 -5.03 -6.22 -7.04
CA ILE A 76 -6.31 -6.10 -7.73
C ILE A 76 -6.15 -5.23 -8.99
N LEU A 77 -5.52 -4.07 -8.86
CA LEU A 77 -5.27 -3.17 -9.99
C LEU A 77 -4.42 -3.85 -11.07
N GLY A 78 -3.37 -4.56 -10.67
CA GLY A 78 -2.51 -5.33 -11.57
C GLY A 78 -3.28 -6.43 -12.31
N LEU A 79 -4.12 -7.19 -11.61
CA LEU A 79 -4.97 -8.23 -12.19
C LEU A 79 -5.99 -7.65 -13.17
N LEU A 80 -6.72 -6.60 -12.78
CA LEU A 80 -7.68 -5.92 -13.66
C LEU A 80 -7.02 -5.39 -14.94
N CYS A 81 -5.82 -4.80 -14.80
CA CYS A 81 -5.04 -4.32 -15.94
C CYS A 81 -4.56 -5.47 -16.85
N ARG A 82 -4.17 -6.62 -16.30
CA ARG A 82 -3.75 -7.80 -17.05
C ARG A 82 -4.94 -8.44 -17.79
N LEU A 83 -6.07 -8.63 -17.12
CA LEU A 83 -7.29 -9.21 -17.70
C LEU A 83 -7.85 -8.31 -18.81
N SER A 84 -7.94 -7.00 -18.57
CA SER A 84 -8.39 -6.02 -19.58
C SER A 84 -7.43 -5.89 -20.76
N GLY A 85 -6.14 -6.17 -20.54
CA GLY A 85 -5.12 -6.25 -21.59
C GLY A 85 -5.17 -7.55 -22.39
N GLY A 86 -5.60 -8.66 -21.78
CA GLY A 86 -5.73 -9.99 -22.38
C GLY A 86 -7.00 -10.16 -23.22
N ASN A 87 -8.10 -9.50 -22.84
CA ASN A 87 -9.42 -9.58 -23.50
C ASN A 87 -9.54 -8.79 -24.84
N ARG A 88 -8.42 -8.57 -25.53
CA ARG A 88 -8.35 -7.99 -26.90
C ARG A 88 -7.39 -8.77 -27.80
N ARG A 89 -7.37 -10.10 -27.67
CA ARG A 89 -6.77 -11.00 -28.66
C ARG A 89 -7.85 -11.87 -29.26
#